data_AF-A0A7X5N2K3-F1
#
_entry.id   AF-A0A7X5N2K3-F1
#
_cell.length_a   1.000
_cell.length_b   1.000
_cell.length_c   1.000
_cell.angle_alpha   90.00
_cell.angle_beta   90.00
_cell.angle_gamma   90.00
#
_symmetry.space_group_name_H-M   'P 1'
#
loop_
_entity.id
_entity.type
_entity.pdbx_description
1 polymer ?
#
loop_
_entity_poly.entity_id
_entity_poly.type
_entity_poly.pdbx_seq_one_letter_code
_entity_poly.pdbx_strand_id
1 'polypeptide(L)'
;MVTDESTRANLLLAGSLNAALVEGPDVERIEAAGYEYAGRINPIGQMLFNERADRPTADPLVREALVLGFNHDEATEVVTGGRPYELTSWITDAPFTCFNEEPVWERPAADPER
;
A
#
# COMPACT_ATOMS: atom_id res chain seq x y z
N MET A 1 -20.88 -5.79 -5.22
CA MET A 1 -19.45 -5.47 -5.42
C MET A 1 -18.91 -6.44 -6.46
N VAL A 2 -18.25 -5.94 -7.51
CA VAL A 2 -17.55 -6.79 -8.47
C VAL A 2 -16.19 -7.14 -7.86
N THR A 3 -15.97 -8.42 -7.56
CA THR A 3 -14.79 -8.88 -6.79
C THR A 3 -13.59 -9.22 -7.68
N ASP A 4 -13.84 -9.56 -8.93
CA ASP A 4 -12.80 -9.87 -9.90
C ASP A 4 -12.25 -8.57 -10.52
N GLU A 5 -10.92 -8.39 -10.44
CA GLU A 5 -10.27 -7.16 -10.89
C GLU A 5 -10.41 -6.93 -12.39
N SER A 6 -10.12 -7.94 -13.21
CA SER A 6 -10.22 -7.82 -14.66
C SER A 6 -11.65 -7.55 -15.13
N THR A 7 -12.64 -8.11 -14.43
CA THR A 7 -14.05 -7.77 -14.64
C THR A 7 -14.33 -6.30 -14.33
N ARG A 8 -13.81 -5.74 -13.23
CA ARG A 8 -13.95 -4.30 -12.94
C ARG A 8 -13.30 -3.44 -14.02
N ALA A 9 -12.09 -3.76 -14.44
CA ALA A 9 -11.39 -3.03 -15.49
C ALA A 9 -12.19 -3.04 -16.80
N ASN A 10 -12.71 -4.20 -17.20
CA ASN A 10 -13.57 -4.32 -18.39
C ASN A 10 -14.84 -3.48 -18.28
N LEU A 11 -15.52 -3.49 -17.12
CA LEU A 11 -16.73 -2.71 -16.92
C LEU A 11 -16.44 -1.20 -16.86
N LEU A 12 -15.30 -0.78 -16.32
CA LEU A 12 -14.85 0.61 -16.32
C LEU A 12 -14.60 1.09 -17.76
N LEU A 13 -13.84 0.33 -18.54
CA LEU A 13 -13.56 0.61 -19.95
C LEU A 13 -14.83 0.62 -20.83
N ALA A 14 -15.80 -0.24 -20.51
CA ALA A 14 -17.10 -0.28 -21.17
C ALA A 14 -18.06 0.83 -20.72
N GLY A 15 -17.67 1.68 -19.76
CA GLY A 15 -18.53 2.73 -19.19
C GLY A 15 -19.67 2.21 -18.31
N SER A 16 -19.65 0.92 -17.96
CA SER A 16 -20.62 0.30 -17.04
C SER A 16 -20.29 0.56 -15.57
N LEU A 17 -19.07 1.02 -15.26
CA LEU A 17 -18.67 1.57 -13.96
C LEU A 17 -18.14 2.99 -14.15
N ASN A 18 -18.40 3.84 -13.15
CA ASN A 18 -17.87 5.22 -13.10
C ASN A 18 -16.49 5.30 -12.44
N ALA A 19 -16.19 4.37 -11.53
CA ALA A 19 -14.92 4.27 -10.81
C ALA A 19 -14.69 2.83 -10.36
N ALA A 20 -13.44 2.40 -10.36
CA ALA A 20 -13.01 1.12 -9.82
C ALA A 20 -11.58 1.22 -9.30
N LEU A 21 -11.28 0.51 -8.22
CA LEU A 21 -9.90 0.25 -7.82
C LEU A 21 -9.29 -0.78 -8.80
N VAL A 22 -8.04 -0.59 -9.21
CA VAL A 22 -7.28 -1.49 -10.10
C VAL A 22 -5.84 -1.48 -9.60
N GLU A 23 -5.27 -2.64 -9.29
CA GLU A 23 -4.01 -2.76 -8.53
C GLU A 23 -3.01 -3.75 -9.17
N GLY A 24 -3.39 -4.41 -10.28
CA GLY A 24 -2.64 -5.45 -10.96
C GLY A 24 -2.34 -5.14 -12.44
N PRO A 25 -2.25 -6.16 -13.31
CA PRO A 25 -1.77 -5.99 -14.69
C PRO A 25 -2.67 -5.09 -15.55
N ASP A 26 -3.93 -4.90 -15.15
CA ASP A 26 -4.89 -4.07 -15.86
C ASP A 26 -4.65 -2.55 -15.70
N VAL A 27 -3.77 -2.12 -14.78
CA VAL A 27 -3.43 -0.70 -14.58
C VAL A 27 -2.97 -0.03 -15.88
N GLU A 28 -2.05 -0.65 -16.62
CA GLU A 28 -1.54 -0.11 -17.90
C GLU A 28 -2.65 0.11 -18.92
N ARG A 29 -3.64 -0.80 -18.93
CA ARG A 29 -4.78 -0.71 -19.84
C ARG A 29 -5.73 0.44 -19.47
N ILE A 30 -5.91 0.70 -18.18
CA ILE A 30 -6.69 1.84 -17.70
C ILE A 30 -5.97 3.15 -17.96
N GLU A 31 -4.66 3.22 -17.70
CA GLU A 31 -3.82 4.40 -17.97
C GLU A 31 -3.80 4.74 -19.47
N ALA A 32 -3.61 3.75 -20.33
CA ALA A 32 -3.63 3.92 -21.78
C ALA A 32 -4.99 4.42 -22.31
N ALA A 33 -6.09 4.16 -21.59
CA ALA A 33 -7.41 4.65 -21.93
C ALA A 33 -7.67 6.10 -21.45
N GLY A 34 -6.71 6.73 -20.76
CA GLY A 34 -6.75 8.15 -20.41
C GLY A 34 -7.68 8.50 -19.25
N TYR A 35 -7.98 7.55 -18.36
CA TYR A 35 -8.76 7.83 -17.16
C TYR A 35 -7.97 8.68 -16.17
N GLU A 36 -8.67 9.60 -15.50
CA GLU A 36 -8.15 10.23 -14.29
C GLU A 36 -8.11 9.21 -13.15
N TYR A 37 -7.06 9.26 -12.33
CA TYR A 37 -6.90 8.38 -11.18
C TYR A 37 -6.30 9.11 -9.98
N ALA A 38 -6.60 8.59 -8.79
CA ALA A 38 -5.93 8.93 -7.55
C ALA A 38 -5.31 7.65 -6.97
N GLY A 39 -3.99 7.55 -7.05
CA GLY A 39 -3.24 6.42 -6.49
C GLY A 39 -3.07 6.53 -4.99
N ARG A 40 -2.96 5.38 -4.32
CA ARG A 40 -2.50 5.28 -2.93
C ARG A 40 -1.39 4.24 -2.88
N ILE A 41 -0.38 4.51 -2.06
CA ILE A 41 0.69 3.53 -1.83
C ILE A 41 0.10 2.41 -0.95
N ASN A 42 0.09 1.19 -1.49
CA ASN A 42 -0.32 -0.01 -0.76
C ASN A 42 0.92 -0.66 -0.12
N PRO A 43 1.07 -0.66 1.21
CA PRO A 43 2.25 -1.20 1.88
C PRO A 43 2.20 -2.74 1.95
N ILE A 44 2.39 -3.39 0.80
CA ILE A 44 2.50 -4.85 0.69
C ILE A 44 3.92 -5.32 1.01
N GLY A 45 4.10 -6.62 1.27
CA GLY A 45 5.42 -7.22 1.55
C GLY A 45 5.78 -7.38 3.04
N GLN A 46 4.79 -7.27 3.92
CA GLN A 46 4.98 -7.37 5.36
C GLN A 46 5.20 -8.82 5.80
N MET A 47 6.21 -9.07 6.64
CA MET A 47 6.38 -10.34 7.35
C MET A 47 5.77 -10.23 8.74
N LEU A 48 4.63 -10.88 8.97
CA LEU A 48 3.97 -10.90 10.27
C LEU A 48 4.35 -12.16 11.05
N PHE A 49 4.94 -11.98 12.23
CA PHE A 49 5.41 -13.07 13.07
C PHE A 49 4.48 -13.31 14.26
N ASN A 50 4.23 -14.58 14.60
CA ASN A 50 3.58 -14.95 15.85
C ASN A 50 4.64 -15.10 16.94
N GLU A 51 4.75 -14.13 17.83
CA GLU A 51 5.82 -14.07 18.86
C GLU A 51 5.44 -14.74 20.19
N ARG A 52 4.42 -15.61 20.21
CA ARG A 52 4.10 -16.38 21.43
C ARG A 52 5.29 -17.22 21.89
N ALA A 53 5.51 -17.30 23.20
CA ALA A 53 6.69 -17.91 23.81
C ALA A 53 6.94 -19.39 23.44
N ASP A 54 5.91 -20.12 23.00
CA ASP A 54 6.01 -21.51 22.53
C ASP A 54 6.44 -21.62 21.05
N ARG A 55 6.72 -20.50 20.37
CA ARG A 55 7.03 -20.44 18.94
C ARG A 55 8.49 -20.03 18.70
N PRO A 56 9.15 -20.55 17.65
CA PRO A 56 10.52 -20.16 17.30
C PRO A 56 10.67 -18.66 17.06
N THR A 57 9.66 -18.03 16.48
CA THR A 57 9.61 -16.59 16.18
C THR A 57 9.46 -15.71 17.43
N ALA A 58 9.34 -16.28 18.63
CA ALA A 58 9.50 -15.52 19.87
C ALA A 58 10.93 -14.98 20.03
N ASP A 59 11.92 -15.70 19.52
CA ASP A 59 13.32 -15.26 19.53
C ASP A 59 13.52 -14.13 18.48
N PRO A 60 13.97 -12.93 18.88
CA PRO A 60 14.23 -11.84 17.96
C PRO A 60 15.28 -12.19 16.90
N LEU A 61 16.29 -13.00 17.23
CA LEU A 61 17.34 -13.40 16.27
C LEU A 61 16.78 -14.31 15.17
N VAL A 62 15.78 -15.12 15.48
CA VAL A 62 15.08 -15.93 14.48
C VAL A 62 14.30 -15.04 13.51
N ARG A 63 13.62 -14.00 14.00
CA ARG A 63 12.89 -13.06 13.13
C ARG A 63 13.84 -12.26 12.25
N GLU A 64 14.94 -11.77 12.82
CA GLU A 64 15.99 -11.06 12.09
C GLU A 64 16.57 -11.94 10.98
N ALA A 65 16.91 -13.20 11.28
CA ALA A 65 17.44 -14.13 10.29
C ALA A 65 16.43 -14.41 9.15
N LEU A 66 15.13 -14.53 9.46
CA LEU A 66 14.09 -14.72 8.45
C LEU A 66 13.93 -13.48 7.55
N VAL A 67 14.05 -12.28 8.09
CA VAL A 67 13.99 -11.04 7.31
C VAL A 67 15.24 -10.88 6.45
N LEU A 68 16.44 -11.05 7.01
CA LEU A 68 17.70 -10.88 6.27
C LEU A 68 17.96 -12.00 5.25
N GLY A 69 17.46 -13.21 5.52
CA GLY A 69 17.62 -14.36 4.63
C GLY A 69 16.65 -14.39 3.45
N PHE A 70 15.64 -13.51 3.43
CA PHE A 70 14.66 -13.41 2.35
C PHE A 70 15.18 -12.51 1.22
N ASN A 71 15.01 -12.93 -0.03
CA ASN A 71 15.35 -12.11 -1.20
C ASN A 71 14.25 -11.08 -1.46
N HIS A 72 14.34 -9.92 -0.80
CA HIS A 72 13.34 -8.84 -0.92
C HIS A 72 13.24 -8.29 -2.34
N ASP A 73 14.35 -8.19 -3.07
CA ASP A 73 14.37 -7.59 -4.41
C ASP A 73 13.60 -8.47 -5.41
N GLU A 74 13.88 -9.77 -5.42
CA GLU A 74 13.19 -10.73 -6.30
C GLU A 74 11.70 -10.82 -5.95
N ALA A 75 11.36 -10.85 -4.66
CA ALA A 75 9.97 -10.87 -4.23
C ALA A 75 9.22 -9.59 -4.61
N THR A 76 9.88 -8.43 -4.48
CA THR A 76 9.32 -7.13 -4.81
C THR A 76 8.98 -7.02 -6.30
N GLU A 77 9.85 -7.50 -7.18
CA GLU A 77 9.60 -7.54 -8.62
C GLU A 77 8.35 -8.38 -8.96
N VAL A 78 8.26 -9.59 -8.40
CA VAL A 78 7.15 -10.52 -8.66
C VAL A 78 5.83 -10.00 -8.11
N VAL A 79 5.82 -9.53 -6.86
CA VAL A 79 4.60 -9.13 -6.16
C VAL A 79 4.00 -7.85 -6.74
N THR A 80 4.84 -6.93 -7.24
CA THR A 80 4.37 -5.65 -7.79
C THR A 80 4.08 -5.70 -9.30
N GLY A 81 4.36 -6.85 -9.95
CA GLY A 81 4.25 -6.97 -11.39
C GLY A 81 5.21 -6.04 -12.13
N GLY A 82 6.43 -5.87 -11.61
CA GLY A 82 7.47 -5.01 -12.19
C GLY A 82 7.28 -3.51 -11.96
N ARG A 83 6.44 -3.11 -10.99
CA ARG A 83 6.22 -1.70 -10.62
C ARG A 83 6.52 -1.46 -9.14
N PRO A 84 7.77 -1.68 -8.71
CA PRO A 84 8.13 -1.53 -7.32
C PRO A 84 8.10 -0.07 -6.88
N TYR A 85 7.66 0.15 -5.64
CA TYR A 85 7.79 1.43 -4.97
C TYR A 85 8.50 1.21 -3.63
N GLU A 86 9.63 1.86 -3.43
CA GLU A 86 10.39 1.73 -2.18
C GLU A 86 9.64 2.40 -1.03
N LEU A 87 9.32 1.63 0.00
CA LEU A 87 8.67 2.13 1.21
C LEU A 87 9.71 2.54 2.24
N THR A 88 9.80 3.83 2.53
CA THR A 88 10.66 4.36 3.60
C THR A 88 9.93 4.52 4.94
N SER A 89 8.60 4.35 4.95
CA SER A 89 7.74 4.51 6.12
C SER A 89 6.51 3.60 6.01
N TRP A 90 5.96 3.23 7.17
CA TRP A 90 4.67 2.56 7.30
C TRP A 90 3.47 3.49 7.11
N ILE A 91 3.69 4.80 7.20
CA ILE A 91 2.66 5.79 6.94
C ILE A 91 2.72 6.12 5.45
N THR A 92 1.71 5.69 4.70
CA THR A 92 1.68 5.77 3.23
C THR A 92 0.68 6.78 2.67
N ASP A 93 -0.14 7.40 3.54
CA ASP A 93 -1.14 8.39 3.16
C ASP A 93 -0.97 9.69 3.96
N ALA A 94 -1.24 10.82 3.32
CA ALA A 94 -1.09 12.15 3.90
C ALA A 94 -2.39 12.64 4.57
N PRO A 95 -2.31 13.50 5.60
CA PRO A 95 -1.10 14.05 6.20
C PRO A 95 -0.39 13.03 7.09
N PHE A 96 0.95 12.98 7.00
CA PHE A 96 1.76 12.17 7.91
C PHE A 96 1.57 12.72 9.33
N THR A 97 0.99 11.92 10.22
CA THR A 97 0.72 12.33 11.61
C THR A 97 2.00 12.56 12.42
N CYS A 98 3.14 12.09 11.91
CA CYS A 98 4.48 12.27 12.46
C CYS A 98 5.37 12.94 11.40
N PHE A 99 5.14 14.22 11.10
CA PHE A 99 6.09 15.03 10.36
C PHE A 99 7.19 15.48 11.34
N ASN A 100 8.45 15.15 11.07
CA ASN A 100 9.58 15.52 11.93
C ASN A 100 10.05 16.98 11.73
N GLU A 101 9.34 17.76 10.91
CA GLU A 101 9.55 19.19 10.70
C GLU A 101 8.30 19.97 11.13
N GLU A 102 8.44 21.29 11.32
CA GLU A 102 7.33 22.17 11.72
C GLU A 102 6.11 21.98 10.80
N PRO A 103 4.88 21.90 11.35
CA PRO A 103 3.69 21.72 10.53
C PRO A 103 3.58 22.83 9.49
N VAL A 104 3.44 22.47 8.21
CA VAL A 104 3.24 23.43 7.11
C VAL A 104 1.81 24.02 7.08
N TRP A 105 1.02 23.79 8.12
CA TRP A 105 -0.35 24.29 8.27
C TRP A 105 -0.56 24.94 9.64
N GLU A 106 -1.30 26.06 9.65
CA GLU A 106 -1.75 26.70 10.88
C GLU A 106 -2.90 25.91 11.49
N ARG A 107 -2.78 25.56 12.78
CA ARG A 107 -3.87 24.92 13.52
C ARG A 107 -5.05 25.90 13.65
N PRO A 108 -6.30 25.48 13.35
CA PRO A 108 -7.47 26.29 13.66
C PRO A 108 -7.55 26.65 15.15
N ALA A 109 -8.22 27.76 15.47
CA ALA A 109 -8.51 28.09 16.87
C ALA A 109 -9.25 26.93 17.56
N ALA A 110 -8.97 26.71 18.85
CA ALA A 110 -9.71 25.74 19.64
C ALA A 110 -11.20 26.07 19.61
N ASP A 111 -12.05 25.05 19.60
CA ASP A 111 -13.50 25.23 19.73
C ASP A 111 -13.80 26.05 20.99
N PRO A 112 -14.77 26.97 20.96
CA PRO A 112 -15.19 27.70 22.15
C PRO A 112 -15.66 26.73 23.23
N GLU A 113 -15.31 27.03 24.49
CA GLU A 113 -15.73 26.22 25.64
C GLU A 113 -17.27 26.06 25.65
N ARG A 114 -17.72 24.81 25.86
CA ARG A 114 -19.14 24.43 25.83
C ARG A 114 -19.88 24.87 27.09
#